data_AF-A0A7N2KKE3-F1
#
_entry.id   AF-A0A7N2KKE3-F1
#
_cell.length_a   1.000
_cell.length_b   1.000
_cell.length_c   1.000
_cell.angle_alpha   90.00
_cell.angle_beta   90.00
_cell.angle_gamma   90.00
#
_symmetry.space_group_name_H-M   'P 1'
#
loop_
_entity.id
_entity.type
_entity.pdbx_description
1 polymer ?
#
loop_
_entity_poly.entity_id
_entity_poly.type
_entity_poly.pdbx_seq_one_letter_code
_entity_poly.pdbx_strand_id
1 'polypeptide(L)'
;MMTDHFLLEISNKLKEITLSLEERMQQMQQESSAIATVASQNEFEVSEKMDEDNEIFKLQKHCQYLEEYLQQEISKQDSSKNIEILNDLIREKSAEILNLQKALGGCTAEIDIQERQFKGQLARAKEEAAKLSKLLGDANQQAEVSKREKEEILAKFSQAEKMLEEWKNRVHKLEEDNAKVQRCLENSIATLNRLSMDFKNHVDRRLVIKLLVTYFQRNHSNEVLDLMVRILQFSDEEKQRIGAAQQGVVRGVLGLPGRLGGGILGGSLAESAALENQSLAALWVDFLLKETERERRDLEDDAGRPKKDSH
;
A
#
# COMPACT_ATOMS: atom_id res chain seq x y z
N MET A 1 114.82 78.35 -131.30
CA MET A 1 115.12 77.18 -130.44
C MET A 1 114.29 77.21 -129.15
N MET A 2 112.96 77.27 -129.22
CA MET A 2 112.10 77.28 -128.01
C MET A 2 110.79 76.48 -128.17
N THR A 3 110.51 75.96 -129.38
CA THR A 3 109.29 75.24 -129.73
C THR A 3 109.40 73.72 -129.61
N ASP A 4 110.59 73.13 -129.80
CA ASP A 4 110.75 71.66 -129.78
C ASP A 4 110.80 71.07 -128.35
N HIS A 5 111.26 71.84 -127.35
CA HIS A 5 111.26 71.40 -125.95
C HIS A 5 109.83 71.36 -125.36
N PHE A 6 108.97 72.30 -125.74
CA PHE A 6 107.58 72.37 -125.27
C PHE A 6 106.72 71.23 -125.85
N LEU A 7 106.95 70.85 -127.12
CA LEU A 7 106.27 69.71 -127.75
C LEU A 7 106.70 68.36 -127.17
N LEU A 8 107.97 68.20 -126.80
CA LEU A 8 108.45 66.97 -126.15
C LEU A 8 107.87 66.82 -124.73
N GLU A 9 107.74 67.92 -123.99
CA GLU A 9 107.16 67.91 -122.65
C GLU A 9 105.64 67.66 -122.67
N ILE A 10 104.93 68.21 -123.66
CA ILE A 10 103.52 67.86 -123.91
C ILE A 10 103.39 66.38 -124.31
N SER A 11 104.28 65.86 -125.16
CA SER A 11 104.25 64.46 -125.58
C SER A 11 104.51 63.50 -124.42
N ASN A 12 105.44 63.84 -123.51
CA ASN A 12 105.72 63.02 -122.33
C ASN A 12 104.55 63.07 -121.35
N LYS A 13 103.95 64.24 -121.09
CA LYS A 13 102.74 64.34 -120.26
C LYS A 13 101.56 63.60 -120.86
N LEU A 14 101.37 63.67 -122.18
CA LEU A 14 100.34 62.88 -122.86
C LEU A 14 100.57 61.38 -122.67
N LYS A 15 101.81 60.91 -122.83
CA LYS A 15 102.15 59.50 -122.65
C LYS A 15 101.97 59.02 -121.21
N GLU A 16 102.30 59.87 -120.24
CA GLU A 16 102.10 59.62 -118.81
C GLU A 16 100.60 59.58 -118.45
N ILE A 17 99.80 60.48 -119.04
CA ILE A 17 98.34 60.48 -118.93
C ILE A 17 97.74 59.22 -119.58
N THR A 18 98.24 58.80 -120.75
CA THR A 18 97.75 57.58 -121.43
C THR A 18 98.09 56.33 -120.62
N LEU A 19 99.30 56.22 -120.08
CA LEU A 19 99.68 55.12 -119.20
C LEU A 19 98.87 55.11 -117.91
N SER A 20 98.64 56.27 -117.29
CA SER A 20 97.81 56.40 -116.09
C SER A 20 96.33 56.06 -116.38
N LEU A 21 95.82 56.40 -117.57
CA LEU A 21 94.49 56.00 -118.03
C LEU A 21 94.40 54.50 -118.28
N GLU A 22 95.42 53.88 -118.85
CA GLU A 22 95.49 52.43 -119.09
C GLU A 22 95.57 51.66 -117.76
N GLU A 23 96.39 52.11 -116.81
CA GLU A 23 96.47 51.57 -115.45
C GLU A 23 95.14 51.73 -114.71
N ARG A 24 94.49 52.90 -114.81
CA ARG A 24 93.14 53.11 -114.27
C ARG A 24 92.11 52.23 -114.96
N MET A 25 92.21 51.99 -116.26
CA MET A 25 91.30 51.08 -116.98
C MET A 25 91.50 49.64 -116.54
N GLN A 26 92.74 49.17 -116.38
CA GLN A 26 93.02 47.84 -115.86
C GLN A 26 92.57 47.69 -114.40
N GLN A 27 92.80 48.71 -113.58
CA GLN A 27 92.32 48.74 -112.20
C GLN A 27 90.80 48.74 -112.13
N MET A 28 90.12 49.54 -112.96
CA MET A 28 88.66 49.55 -113.07
C MET A 28 88.10 48.21 -113.58
N GLN A 29 88.79 47.54 -114.51
CA GLN A 29 88.43 46.22 -115.01
C GLN A 29 88.59 45.16 -113.90
N GLN A 30 89.68 45.22 -113.13
CA GLN A 30 89.93 44.31 -112.02
C GLN A 30 88.92 44.52 -110.89
N GLU A 31 88.66 45.78 -110.52
CA GLU A 31 87.63 46.18 -109.56
C GLU A 31 86.24 45.75 -110.02
N SER A 32 85.92 45.89 -111.31
CA SER A 32 84.66 45.40 -111.89
C SER A 32 84.51 43.89 -111.78
N SER A 33 85.58 43.12 -112.02
CA SER A 33 85.54 41.65 -111.85
C SER A 33 85.43 41.21 -110.38
N ALA A 34 86.08 41.94 -109.46
CA ALA A 34 85.99 41.69 -108.03
C ALA A 34 84.59 41.98 -107.50
N ILE A 35 83.97 43.07 -107.95
CA ILE A 35 82.58 43.42 -107.64
C ILE A 35 81.62 42.36 -108.16
N ALA A 36 81.81 41.86 -109.38
CA ALA A 36 80.97 40.82 -109.96
C ALA A 36 81.06 39.50 -109.17
N THR A 37 82.26 39.13 -108.72
CA THR A 37 82.47 37.92 -107.91
C THR A 37 81.78 38.05 -106.56
N VAL A 38 81.99 39.17 -105.86
CA VAL A 38 81.32 39.45 -104.57
C VAL A 38 79.79 39.48 -104.71
N ALA A 39 79.27 40.05 -105.81
CA ALA A 39 77.83 40.07 -106.07
C ALA A 39 77.25 38.65 -106.23
N SER A 40 77.92 37.77 -106.98
CA SER A 40 77.49 36.37 -107.14
C SER A 40 77.58 35.56 -105.84
N GLN A 41 78.59 35.83 -105.02
CA GLN A 41 78.73 35.22 -103.69
C GLN A 41 77.58 35.63 -102.77
N ASN A 42 77.25 36.93 -102.75
CA ASN A 42 76.14 37.45 -101.97
C ASN A 42 74.78 36.91 -102.46
N GLU A 43 74.56 36.75 -103.76
CA GLU A 43 73.33 36.14 -104.28
C GLU A 43 73.18 34.69 -103.82
N PHE A 44 74.27 33.91 -103.82
CA PHE A 44 74.27 32.54 -103.32
C PHE A 44 73.99 32.49 -101.81
N GLU A 45 74.69 33.30 -101.00
CA GLU A 45 74.46 33.39 -99.55
C GLU A 45 73.04 33.84 -99.21
N VAL A 46 72.46 34.76 -99.99
CA VAL A 46 71.06 35.19 -99.81
C VAL A 46 70.09 34.05 -100.11
N SER A 47 70.34 33.27 -101.17
CA SER A 47 69.50 32.11 -101.50
C SER A 47 69.59 31.02 -100.43
N GLU A 48 70.80 30.72 -99.94
CA GLU A 48 71.02 29.73 -98.88
C GLU A 48 70.33 30.16 -97.58
N LYS A 49 70.47 31.43 -97.18
CA LYS A 49 69.73 31.98 -96.03
C LYS A 49 68.22 31.95 -96.21
N MET A 50 67.72 32.17 -97.42
CA MET A 50 66.29 32.11 -97.68
C MET A 50 65.76 30.68 -97.50
N ASP A 51 66.51 29.67 -97.92
CA ASP A 51 66.16 28.26 -97.72
C ASP A 51 66.25 27.86 -96.24
N GLU A 52 67.29 28.31 -95.53
CA GLU A 52 67.42 28.14 -94.08
C GLU A 52 66.27 28.80 -93.31
N ASP A 53 65.92 30.06 -93.64
CA ASP A 53 64.80 30.78 -93.04
C ASP A 53 63.46 30.07 -93.29
N ASN A 54 63.31 29.42 -94.44
CA ASN A 54 62.12 28.66 -94.78
C ASN A 54 62.01 27.35 -93.98
N GLU A 55 63.13 26.66 -93.73
CA GLU A 55 63.18 25.51 -92.81
C GLU A 55 63.00 25.93 -91.35
N ILE A 56 63.59 27.05 -90.93
CA ILE A 56 63.36 27.65 -89.60
C ILE A 56 61.87 27.98 -89.44
N PHE A 57 61.23 28.56 -90.45
CA PHE A 57 59.80 28.86 -90.40
C PHE A 57 58.93 27.60 -90.26
N LYS A 58 59.25 26.52 -91.00
CA LYS A 58 58.55 25.23 -90.86
C LYS A 58 58.73 24.63 -89.46
N LEU A 59 59.95 24.66 -88.94
CA LEU A 59 60.27 24.17 -87.60
C LEU A 59 59.56 24.99 -86.52
N GLN A 60 59.56 26.32 -86.63
CA GLN A 60 58.82 27.22 -85.73
C GLN A 60 57.33 26.89 -85.71
N LYS A 61 56.73 26.70 -86.88
CA LYS A 61 55.32 26.31 -86.99
C LYS A 61 55.04 24.96 -86.35
N HIS A 62 55.96 23.99 -86.50
CA HIS A 62 55.81 22.68 -85.87
C HIS A 62 55.97 22.74 -84.34
N CYS A 63 56.94 23.51 -83.84
CA CYS A 63 57.12 23.77 -82.40
C CYS A 63 55.88 24.41 -81.79
N GLN A 64 55.28 25.40 -82.46
CA GLN A 64 54.06 26.05 -82.01
C GLN A 64 52.89 25.06 -81.90
N TYR A 65 52.72 24.18 -82.89
CA TYR A 65 51.69 23.13 -82.85
C TYR A 65 51.93 22.14 -81.69
N LEU A 66 53.19 21.75 -81.45
CA LEU A 66 53.54 20.86 -80.35
C LEU A 66 53.30 21.50 -78.98
N GLU A 67 53.59 22.80 -78.83
CA GLU A 67 53.27 23.56 -77.61
C GLU A 67 51.76 23.59 -77.34
N GLU A 68 50.94 23.89 -78.35
CA GLU A 68 49.48 23.89 -78.22
C GLU A 68 48.94 22.50 -77.83
N TYR A 69 49.48 21.44 -78.45
CA TYR A 69 49.10 20.06 -78.13
C TYR A 69 49.49 19.67 -76.69
N LEU A 70 50.71 19.98 -76.25
CA LEU A 70 51.17 19.74 -74.88
C LEU A 70 50.33 20.52 -73.87
N GLN A 71 50.04 21.79 -74.13
CA GLN A 71 49.21 22.62 -73.28
C GLN A 71 47.80 22.03 -73.11
N GLN A 72 47.22 21.53 -74.21
CA GLN A 72 45.92 20.89 -74.19
C GLN A 72 45.94 19.58 -73.37
N GLU A 73 46.98 18.78 -73.51
CA GLU A 73 47.09 17.50 -72.79
C GLU A 73 47.35 17.70 -71.29
N ILE A 74 48.15 18.69 -70.91
CA ILE A 74 48.31 19.12 -69.51
C ILE A 74 46.96 19.53 -68.92
N SER A 75 46.20 20.36 -69.64
CA SER A 75 44.87 20.81 -69.19
C SER A 75 43.88 19.66 -69.01
N LYS A 76 43.88 18.68 -69.93
CA LYS A 76 43.06 17.46 -69.78
C LYS A 76 43.50 16.62 -68.58
N GLN A 77 44.80 16.45 -68.38
CA GLN A 77 45.34 15.69 -67.25
C GLN A 77 44.98 16.33 -65.91
N ASP A 78 45.08 17.66 -65.80
CA ASP A 78 44.67 18.41 -64.62
C ASP A 78 43.17 18.30 -64.36
N SER A 79 42.36 18.38 -65.42
CA SER A 79 40.92 18.15 -65.33
C SER A 79 40.59 16.73 -64.87
N SER A 80 41.30 15.72 -65.38
CA SER A 80 41.13 14.31 -64.98
C SER A 80 41.46 14.09 -63.50
N LYS A 81 42.57 14.67 -63.03
CA LYS A 81 42.95 14.60 -61.60
C LYS A 81 41.90 15.27 -60.71
N ASN A 82 41.38 16.43 -61.13
CA ASN A 82 40.33 17.13 -60.39
C ASN A 82 39.03 16.31 -60.29
N ILE A 83 38.65 15.59 -61.36
CA ILE A 83 37.50 14.69 -61.35
C ILE A 83 37.71 13.54 -60.37
N GLU A 84 38.91 12.96 -60.32
CA GLU A 84 39.23 11.87 -59.40
C GLU A 84 39.13 12.33 -57.93
N ILE A 85 39.71 13.49 -57.60
CA ILE A 85 39.60 14.11 -56.27
C ILE A 85 38.15 14.38 -55.89
N LEU A 86 37.35 14.93 -56.81
CA LEU A 86 35.92 15.17 -56.57
C LEU A 86 35.15 13.88 -56.32
N ASN A 87 35.45 12.81 -57.07
CA ASN A 87 34.81 11.51 -56.88
C ASN A 87 35.17 10.88 -55.52
N ASP A 88 36.42 11.02 -55.06
CA ASP A 88 36.82 10.57 -53.73
C ASP A 88 36.10 11.33 -52.62
N LEU A 89 36.00 12.66 -52.75
CA LEU A 89 35.25 13.50 -51.82
C LEU A 89 33.76 13.12 -51.81
N ILE A 90 33.16 12.85 -52.98
CA ILE A 90 31.77 12.38 -53.08
C ILE A 90 31.60 11.03 -52.38
N ARG A 91 32.55 10.09 -52.55
CA ARG A 91 32.50 8.78 -51.87
C ARG A 91 32.57 8.93 -50.36
N GLU A 92 33.50 9.75 -49.86
CA GLU A 92 33.64 10.03 -48.43
C GLU A 92 32.36 10.64 -47.86
N LYS A 93 31.82 11.68 -48.51
CA LYS A 93 30.57 12.32 -48.07
C LYS A 93 29.36 11.41 -48.17
N SER A 94 29.29 10.54 -49.16
CA SER A 94 28.22 9.55 -49.27
C SER A 94 28.26 8.54 -48.12
N ALA A 95 29.46 8.09 -47.72
CA ALA A 95 29.64 7.21 -46.57
C ALA A 95 29.27 7.92 -45.24
N GLU A 96 29.65 9.19 -45.10
CA GLU A 96 29.26 10.01 -43.94
C GLU A 96 27.73 10.15 -43.84
N ILE A 97 27.05 10.48 -44.94
CA ILE A 97 25.59 10.59 -44.99
C ILE A 97 24.92 9.26 -44.60
N LEU A 98 25.41 8.13 -45.11
CA LEU A 98 24.88 6.81 -44.77
C LEU A 98 25.02 6.52 -43.26
N ASN A 99 26.19 6.82 -42.69
CA ASN A 99 26.45 6.64 -41.26
C ASN A 99 25.53 7.51 -40.42
N LEU A 100 25.34 8.78 -40.80
CA LEU A 100 24.43 9.69 -40.12
C LEU A 100 22.97 9.22 -40.23
N GLN A 101 22.53 8.76 -41.39
CA GLN A 101 21.19 8.18 -41.57
C GLN A 101 20.98 6.95 -40.67
N LYS A 102 21.99 6.08 -40.56
CA LYS A 102 21.93 4.91 -39.68
C LYS A 102 21.87 5.31 -38.20
N ALA A 103 22.69 6.27 -37.79
CA ALA A 103 22.69 6.79 -36.43
C ALA A 103 21.33 7.42 -36.08
N LEU A 104 20.78 8.22 -36.99
CA LEU A 104 19.47 8.85 -36.83
C LEU A 104 18.36 7.80 -36.69
N GLY A 105 18.35 6.78 -37.55
CA GLY A 105 17.38 5.67 -37.46
C GLY A 105 17.49 4.87 -36.16
N GLY A 106 18.70 4.72 -35.62
CA GLY A 106 18.92 4.11 -34.30
C GLY A 106 18.36 4.99 -33.17
N CYS A 107 18.61 6.29 -33.20
CA CYS A 107 18.07 7.22 -32.21
C CYS A 107 16.54 7.30 -32.24
N THR A 108 15.91 7.29 -33.42
CA THR A 108 14.45 7.29 -33.50
C THR A 108 13.85 6.01 -32.93
N ALA A 109 14.44 4.85 -33.23
CA ALA A 109 14.01 3.59 -32.64
C ALA A 109 14.17 3.56 -31.11
N GLU A 110 15.27 4.11 -30.58
CA GLU A 110 15.50 4.22 -29.14
C GLU A 110 14.47 5.15 -28.47
N ILE A 111 14.17 6.31 -29.08
CA ILE A 111 13.13 7.22 -28.60
C ILE A 111 11.77 6.51 -28.52
N ASP A 112 11.40 5.75 -29.56
CA ASP A 112 10.14 5.01 -29.58
C ASP A 112 10.06 3.94 -28.47
N ILE A 113 11.16 3.24 -28.21
CA ILE A 113 11.24 2.25 -27.12
C ILE A 113 11.07 2.93 -25.77
N GLN A 114 11.78 4.03 -25.54
CA GLN A 114 11.68 4.81 -24.30
C GLN A 114 10.28 5.36 -24.09
N GLU A 115 9.66 5.92 -25.14
CA GLU A 115 8.30 6.45 -25.05
C GLU A 115 7.28 5.37 -24.68
N ARG A 116 7.38 4.18 -25.27
CA ARG A 116 6.53 3.03 -24.90
C ARG A 116 6.77 2.60 -23.45
N GLN A 117 8.02 2.57 -23.00
CA GLN A 117 8.36 2.24 -21.63
C GLN A 117 7.77 3.24 -20.64
N PHE A 118 7.92 4.55 -20.89
CA PHE A 118 7.35 5.60 -20.04
C PHE A 118 5.83 5.56 -20.01
N LYS A 119 5.17 5.35 -21.16
CA LYS A 119 3.71 5.15 -21.21
C LYS A 119 3.27 3.95 -20.36
N GLY A 120 4.00 2.84 -20.44
CA GLY A 120 3.73 1.65 -19.62
C GLY A 120 3.95 1.87 -18.13
N GLN A 121 5.00 2.61 -17.73
CA GLN A 121 5.23 3.00 -16.34
C GLN A 121 4.13 3.93 -15.83
N LEU A 122 3.72 4.92 -16.63
CA LEU A 122 2.65 5.84 -16.28
C LEU A 122 1.31 5.12 -16.12
N ALA A 123 0.98 4.17 -17.00
CA ALA A 123 -0.23 3.37 -16.89
C ALA A 123 -0.25 2.55 -15.59
N ARG A 124 0.86 1.87 -15.26
CA ARG A 124 1.00 1.13 -14.00
C ARG A 124 0.88 2.04 -12.77
N ALA A 125 1.56 3.18 -12.77
CA ALA A 125 1.46 4.14 -11.68
C ALA A 125 0.04 4.67 -11.47
N LYS A 126 -0.71 4.91 -12.56
CA LYS A 126 -2.13 5.30 -12.49
C LYS A 126 -3.01 4.19 -11.94
N GLU A 127 -2.78 2.95 -12.34
CA GLU A 127 -3.52 1.79 -11.84
C GLU A 127 -3.27 1.57 -10.34
N GLU A 128 -2.02 1.65 -9.91
CA GLU A 128 -1.64 1.54 -8.49
C GLU A 128 -2.24 2.69 -7.67
N ALA A 129 -2.18 3.92 -8.17
CA ALA A 129 -2.80 5.07 -7.51
C ALA A 129 -4.33 4.89 -7.37
N ALA A 130 -5.00 4.36 -8.39
CA ALA A 130 -6.44 4.08 -8.34
C ALA A 130 -6.76 2.97 -7.32
N LYS A 131 -5.95 1.90 -7.26
CA LYS A 131 -6.10 0.82 -6.26
C LYS A 131 -5.91 1.35 -4.84
N LEU A 132 -4.88 2.15 -4.60
CA LEU A 132 -4.62 2.75 -3.29
C LEU A 132 -5.71 3.74 -2.88
N SER A 133 -6.20 4.55 -3.81
CA SER A 133 -7.31 5.48 -3.56
C SER A 133 -8.58 4.75 -3.17
N LYS A 134 -8.90 3.64 -3.83
CA LYS A 134 -10.04 2.79 -3.47
C LYS A 134 -9.87 2.19 -2.07
N LEU A 135 -8.70 1.58 -1.80
CA LEU A 135 -8.41 0.97 -0.49
C LEU A 135 -8.49 2.00 0.65
N LEU A 136 -8.01 3.22 0.41
CA LEU A 136 -8.10 4.32 1.37
C LEU A 136 -9.56 4.71 1.63
N GLY A 137 -10.38 4.77 0.58
CA GLY A 137 -11.83 5.04 0.69
C GLY A 137 -12.55 3.98 1.53
N ASP A 138 -12.31 2.70 1.24
CA ASP A 138 -12.89 1.57 1.95
C ASP A 138 -12.46 1.57 3.44
N ALA A 139 -11.17 1.80 3.71
CA ALA A 139 -10.63 1.88 5.07
C ALA A 139 -11.23 3.05 5.87
N ASN A 140 -11.40 4.21 5.22
CA ASN A 140 -12.02 5.37 5.85
C ASN A 140 -13.50 5.13 6.15
N GLN A 141 -14.24 4.49 5.24
CA GLN A 141 -15.63 4.11 5.47
C GLN A 141 -15.75 3.13 6.65
N GLN A 142 -14.87 2.13 6.73
CA GLN A 142 -14.85 1.18 7.83
C GLN A 142 -14.52 1.86 9.17
N ALA A 143 -13.58 2.80 9.17
CA ALA A 143 -13.24 3.59 10.36
C ALA A 143 -14.45 4.41 10.86
N GLU A 144 -15.20 5.04 9.95
CA GLU A 144 -16.41 5.80 10.31
C GLU A 144 -17.55 4.91 10.80
N VAL A 145 -17.70 3.69 10.27
CA VAL A 145 -18.66 2.70 10.80
C VAL A 145 -18.26 2.31 12.22
N SER A 146 -17.01 1.90 12.43
CA SER A 146 -16.52 1.49 13.75
C SER A 146 -16.60 2.61 14.79
N LYS A 147 -16.35 3.86 14.38
CA LYS A 147 -16.52 5.04 15.23
C LYS A 147 -17.99 5.21 15.66
N ARG A 148 -18.94 5.11 14.73
CA ARG A 148 -20.38 5.19 15.04
C ARG A 148 -20.82 4.07 15.99
N GLU A 149 -20.36 2.83 15.76
CA GLU A 149 -20.65 1.70 16.65
C GLU A 149 -20.10 1.94 18.05
N LYS A 150 -18.87 2.45 18.16
CA LYS A 150 -18.26 2.80 19.44
C LYS A 150 -19.06 3.88 20.18
N GLU A 151 -19.49 4.93 19.47
CA GLU A 151 -20.32 6.00 20.03
C GLU A 151 -21.68 5.46 20.52
N GLU A 152 -22.30 4.54 19.78
CA GLU A 152 -23.55 3.88 20.19
C GLU A 152 -23.36 3.01 21.44
N ILE A 153 -22.29 2.21 21.49
CA ILE A 153 -21.95 1.39 22.66
C ILE A 153 -21.69 2.28 23.88
N LEU A 154 -20.96 3.38 23.72
CA LEU A 154 -20.71 4.33 24.80
C LEU A 154 -22.01 4.96 25.31
N ALA A 155 -22.95 5.30 24.42
CA ALA A 155 -24.26 5.82 24.81
C ALA A 155 -25.07 4.78 25.60
N LYS A 156 -25.12 3.53 25.13
CA LYS A 156 -25.78 2.41 25.82
C LYS A 156 -25.14 2.13 27.18
N PHE A 157 -23.81 2.19 27.25
CA PHE A 157 -23.07 2.01 28.50
C PHE A 157 -23.40 3.12 29.51
N SER A 158 -23.38 4.39 29.08
CA SER A 158 -23.76 5.52 29.93
C SER A 158 -25.21 5.42 30.44
N GLN A 159 -26.12 4.91 29.61
CA GLN A 159 -27.50 4.65 30.04
C GLN A 159 -27.56 3.53 31.08
N ALA A 160 -26.83 2.42 30.87
CA ALA A 160 -26.78 1.30 31.80
C ALA A 160 -26.16 1.71 33.14
N GLU A 161 -25.11 2.54 33.14
CA GLU A 161 -24.52 3.09 34.37
C GLU A 161 -25.51 3.93 35.18
N LYS A 162 -26.30 4.79 34.51
CA LYS A 162 -27.36 5.57 35.18
C LYS A 162 -28.42 4.66 35.81
N MET A 163 -28.90 3.67 35.07
CA MET A 163 -29.88 2.70 35.58
C MET A 163 -29.32 1.91 36.77
N LEU A 164 -28.04 1.51 36.71
CA LEU A 164 -27.38 0.82 37.81
C LEU A 164 -27.33 1.70 39.06
N GLU A 165 -27.03 2.98 38.91
CA GLU A 165 -27.00 3.92 40.03
C GLU A 165 -28.40 4.14 40.63
N GLU A 166 -29.43 4.26 39.80
CA GLU A 166 -30.83 4.32 40.25
C GLU A 166 -31.23 3.06 41.03
N TRP A 167 -30.85 1.86 40.54
CA TRP A 167 -31.12 0.60 41.23
C TRP A 167 -30.38 0.48 42.54
N LYS A 168 -29.11 0.90 42.62
CA LYS A 168 -28.34 0.95 43.88
C LYS A 168 -29.04 1.82 44.91
N ASN A 169 -29.49 3.02 44.52
CA ASN A 169 -30.24 3.91 45.39
C ASN A 169 -31.56 3.28 45.87
N ARG A 170 -32.26 2.55 45.00
CA ARG A 170 -33.48 1.83 45.37
C ARG A 170 -33.22 0.68 46.34
N VAL A 171 -32.14 -0.08 46.14
CA VAL A 171 -31.72 -1.13 47.08
C VAL A 171 -31.39 -0.54 48.44
N HIS A 172 -30.60 0.54 48.48
CA HIS A 172 -30.25 1.21 49.74
C HIS A 172 -31.49 1.66 50.52
N LYS A 173 -32.48 2.25 49.83
CA LYS A 173 -33.75 2.62 50.44
C LYS A 173 -34.54 1.43 51.00
N LEU A 174 -34.55 0.31 50.27
CA LEU A 174 -35.20 -0.92 50.75
C LEU A 174 -34.47 -1.52 51.96
N GLU A 175 -33.14 -1.46 51.99
CA GLU A 175 -32.33 -1.86 53.15
C GLU A 175 -32.65 -1.01 54.38
N GLU A 176 -32.74 0.31 54.22
CA GLU A 176 -33.15 1.22 55.31
C GLU A 176 -34.55 0.92 55.84
N ASP A 177 -35.51 0.69 54.94
CA ASP A 177 -36.91 0.41 55.31
C ASP A 177 -37.04 -0.97 55.98
N ASN A 178 -36.31 -1.97 55.50
CA ASN A 178 -36.23 -3.28 56.15
C ASN A 178 -35.65 -3.16 57.58
N ALA A 179 -34.58 -2.38 57.76
CA ALA A 179 -34.00 -2.10 59.07
C ALA A 179 -34.98 -1.35 60.01
N LYS A 180 -35.86 -0.49 59.48
CA LYS A 180 -36.94 0.14 60.27
C LYS A 180 -37.99 -0.87 60.70
N VAL A 181 -38.44 -1.74 59.79
CA VAL A 181 -39.43 -2.78 60.08
C VAL A 181 -38.91 -3.76 61.14
N GLN A 182 -37.66 -4.22 61.01
CA GLN A 182 -37.01 -5.07 62.00
C GLN A 182 -37.02 -4.42 63.40
N ARG A 183 -36.62 -3.15 63.51
CA ARG A 183 -36.67 -2.41 64.78
C ARG A 183 -38.08 -2.27 65.34
N CYS A 184 -39.08 -1.98 64.50
CA CYS A 184 -40.49 -1.91 64.93
C CYS A 184 -41.02 -3.26 65.44
N LEU A 185 -40.60 -4.35 64.79
CA LEU A 185 -40.96 -5.71 65.19
C LEU A 185 -40.29 -6.07 66.52
N GLU A 186 -39.00 -5.82 66.67
CA GLU A 186 -38.25 -6.00 67.93
C GLU A 186 -38.91 -5.24 69.09
N ASN A 187 -39.28 -3.98 68.88
CA ASN A 187 -39.99 -3.16 69.87
C ASN A 187 -41.36 -3.74 70.25
N SER A 188 -42.10 -4.26 69.27
CA SER A 188 -43.42 -4.86 69.47
C SER A 188 -43.32 -6.19 70.23
N ILE A 189 -42.34 -7.04 69.89
CA ILE A 189 -42.02 -8.27 70.63
C ILE A 189 -41.60 -7.94 72.06
N ALA A 190 -40.74 -6.94 72.26
CA ALA A 190 -40.34 -6.49 73.60
C ALA A 190 -41.55 -6.01 74.42
N THR A 191 -42.48 -5.28 73.80
CA THR A 191 -43.71 -4.82 74.43
C THR A 191 -44.64 -5.99 74.79
N LEU A 192 -44.84 -6.94 73.87
CA LEU A 192 -45.64 -8.14 74.10
C LEU A 192 -45.05 -9.01 75.21
N ASN A 193 -43.73 -9.21 75.26
CA ASN A 193 -43.08 -9.97 76.32
C ASN A 193 -43.28 -9.29 77.68
N ARG A 194 -43.18 -7.95 77.76
CA ARG A 194 -43.50 -7.20 78.97
C ARG A 194 -44.95 -7.39 79.40
N LEU A 195 -45.90 -7.17 78.48
CA LEU A 195 -47.33 -7.37 78.77
C LEU A 195 -47.62 -8.82 79.17
N SER A 196 -47.02 -9.80 78.50
CA SER A 196 -47.18 -11.22 78.83
C SER A 196 -46.63 -11.56 80.21
N MET A 197 -45.51 -10.97 80.64
CA MET A 197 -45.01 -11.11 82.02
C MET A 197 -45.99 -10.48 83.03
N ASP A 198 -46.53 -9.31 82.71
CA ASP A 198 -47.49 -8.62 83.58
C ASP A 198 -48.79 -9.45 83.72
N PHE A 199 -49.33 -10.01 82.63
CA PHE A 199 -50.54 -10.84 82.67
C PHE A 199 -50.32 -12.21 83.32
N LYS A 200 -49.15 -12.84 83.15
CA LYS A 200 -48.88 -14.16 83.74
C LYS A 200 -48.89 -14.11 85.29
N ASN A 201 -48.61 -12.94 85.87
CA ASN A 201 -48.54 -12.77 87.33
C ASN A 201 -49.82 -12.17 87.94
N HIS A 202 -50.86 -11.89 87.13
CA HIS A 202 -52.07 -11.24 87.60
C HIS A 202 -53.32 -12.03 87.19
N VAL A 203 -53.81 -12.88 88.09
CA VAL A 203 -55.19 -13.38 88.01
C VAL A 203 -56.11 -12.32 88.60
N ASP A 204 -57.13 -11.88 87.85
CA ASP A 204 -58.10 -10.91 88.34
C ASP A 204 -58.72 -11.40 89.66
N ARG A 205 -58.53 -10.61 90.73
CA ARG A 205 -59.06 -10.89 92.06
C ARG A 205 -60.57 -11.19 92.03
N ARG A 206 -61.33 -10.55 91.13
CA ARG A 206 -62.78 -10.81 90.97
C ARG A 206 -63.05 -12.20 90.41
N LEU A 207 -62.22 -12.68 89.48
CA LEU A 207 -62.31 -14.03 88.94
C LEU A 207 -62.01 -15.07 90.03
N VAL A 208 -60.95 -14.85 90.82
CA VAL A 208 -60.60 -15.73 91.95
C VAL A 208 -61.75 -15.81 92.96
N ILE A 209 -62.31 -14.66 93.35
CA ILE A 209 -63.45 -14.61 94.27
C ILE A 209 -64.65 -15.36 93.68
N LYS A 210 -64.98 -15.14 92.40
CA LYS A 210 -66.13 -15.80 91.76
C LYS A 210 -65.92 -17.31 91.66
N LEU A 211 -64.71 -17.78 91.36
CA LEU A 211 -64.40 -19.21 91.38
C LEU A 211 -64.62 -19.77 92.78
N LEU A 212 -64.07 -19.14 93.83
CA LEU A 212 -64.22 -19.61 95.22
C LEU A 212 -65.68 -19.64 95.64
N VAL A 213 -66.43 -18.57 95.37
CA VAL A 213 -67.87 -18.51 95.65
C VAL A 213 -68.63 -19.62 94.92
N THR A 214 -68.32 -19.86 93.65
CA THR A 214 -68.97 -20.93 92.86
C THR A 214 -68.64 -22.31 93.39
N TYR A 215 -67.41 -22.53 93.86
CA TYR A 215 -66.97 -23.80 94.46
C TYR A 215 -67.76 -24.12 95.73
N PHE A 216 -67.92 -23.14 96.63
CA PHE A 216 -68.72 -23.32 97.85
C PHE A 216 -70.21 -23.46 97.55
N GLN A 217 -70.75 -22.67 96.63
CA GLN A 217 -72.17 -22.75 96.24
C GLN A 217 -72.54 -24.09 95.59
N ARG A 218 -71.61 -24.71 94.85
CA ARG A 218 -71.82 -26.01 94.19
C ARG A 218 -71.36 -27.20 95.03
N ASN A 219 -71.35 -27.07 96.35
CA ASN A 219 -71.01 -28.14 97.29
C ASN A 219 -69.67 -28.82 96.97
N HIS A 220 -68.62 -28.00 96.77
CA HIS A 220 -67.26 -28.47 96.50
C HIS A 220 -67.11 -29.28 95.21
N SER A 221 -67.69 -28.79 94.11
CA SER A 221 -67.59 -29.46 92.80
C SER A 221 -66.13 -29.57 92.33
N ASN A 222 -65.71 -30.81 92.04
CA ASN A 222 -64.38 -31.13 91.49
C ASN A 222 -64.12 -30.46 90.14
N GLU A 223 -65.16 -30.19 89.33
CA GLU A 223 -65.01 -29.49 88.04
C GLU A 223 -64.59 -28.03 88.25
N VAL A 224 -65.14 -27.37 89.27
CA VAL A 224 -64.77 -26.00 89.63
C VAL A 224 -63.37 -25.98 90.21
N LEU A 225 -62.99 -27.02 90.96
CA LEU A 225 -61.64 -27.18 91.50
C LEU A 225 -60.60 -27.42 90.39
N ASP A 226 -60.86 -28.28 89.41
CA ASP A 226 -59.98 -28.49 88.25
C ASP A 226 -59.84 -27.21 87.42
N LEU A 227 -60.93 -26.47 87.24
CA LEU A 227 -60.91 -25.17 86.59
C LEU A 227 -60.06 -24.15 87.35
N MET A 228 -60.14 -24.10 88.68
CA MET A 228 -59.28 -23.26 89.53
C MET A 228 -57.82 -23.65 89.38
N VAL A 229 -57.48 -24.93 89.46
CA VAL A 229 -56.11 -25.45 89.30
C VAL A 229 -55.52 -24.98 87.97
N ARG A 230 -56.30 -25.05 86.89
CA ARG A 230 -55.88 -24.66 85.55
C ARG A 230 -55.71 -23.14 85.39
N ILE A 231 -56.64 -22.36 85.92
CA ILE A 231 -56.63 -20.89 85.78
C ILE A 231 -55.61 -20.23 86.72
N LEU A 232 -55.50 -20.73 87.96
CA LEU A 232 -54.57 -20.23 88.98
C LEU A 232 -53.18 -20.85 88.86
N GLN A 233 -53.00 -21.83 87.96
CA GLN A 233 -51.74 -22.55 87.72
C GLN A 233 -51.13 -23.08 89.01
N PHE A 234 -51.93 -23.80 89.81
CA PHE A 234 -51.45 -24.39 91.06
C PHE A 234 -50.27 -25.34 90.82
N SER A 235 -49.28 -25.32 91.71
CA SER A 235 -48.18 -26.28 91.69
C SER A 235 -48.69 -27.69 92.03
N ASP A 236 -47.92 -28.73 91.69
CA ASP A 236 -48.34 -30.10 91.97
C ASP A 236 -48.50 -30.36 93.49
N GLU A 237 -47.74 -29.63 94.33
CA GLU A 237 -47.87 -29.63 95.78
C GLU A 237 -49.19 -28.97 96.25
N GLU A 238 -49.61 -27.89 95.60
CA GLU A 238 -50.87 -27.19 95.90
C GLU A 238 -52.08 -28.02 95.47
N LYS A 239 -52.01 -28.67 94.31
CA LYS A 239 -53.04 -29.62 93.82
C LYS A 239 -53.27 -30.78 94.79
N GLN A 240 -52.21 -31.27 95.42
CA GLN A 240 -52.30 -32.34 96.40
C GLN A 240 -52.99 -31.88 97.70
N ARG A 241 -52.76 -30.64 98.13
CA ARG A 241 -53.34 -30.07 99.37
C ARG A 241 -54.84 -29.78 99.26
N ILE A 242 -55.33 -29.46 98.06
CA ILE A 242 -56.75 -29.14 97.83
C ILE A 242 -57.59 -30.35 97.36
N GLY A 243 -56.98 -31.53 97.21
CA GLY A 243 -57.67 -32.77 96.87
C GLY A 243 -57.92 -33.02 95.37
N ALA A 244 -57.33 -32.20 94.47
CA ALA A 244 -57.54 -32.33 93.03
C ALA A 244 -56.73 -33.45 92.35
N ALA A 245 -55.72 -34.00 93.04
CA ALA A 245 -54.75 -34.95 92.46
C ALA A 245 -55.10 -36.44 92.65
N GLN A 246 -56.36 -36.82 92.83
CA GLN A 246 -56.76 -38.24 92.86
C GLN A 246 -57.54 -38.63 91.59
N GLN A 247 -57.00 -39.64 90.89
CA GLN A 247 -57.54 -40.39 89.72
C GLN A 247 -57.21 -39.76 88.35
N GLY A 248 -56.65 -40.42 87.34
CA GLY A 248 -56.27 -41.81 87.10
C GLY A 248 -55.87 -41.95 85.62
N VAL A 249 -54.75 -42.62 85.37
CA VAL A 249 -54.18 -43.08 84.08
C VAL A 249 -55.26 -43.84 83.28
N VAL A 250 -55.36 -43.84 81.94
CA VAL A 250 -54.60 -44.64 80.96
C VAL A 250 -55.07 -44.28 79.52
N ARG A 251 -54.22 -44.59 78.52
CA ARG A 251 -54.57 -45.12 77.17
C ARG A 251 -54.59 -44.04 76.07
N GLY A 252 -53.67 -43.97 75.12
CA GLY A 252 -52.87 -45.02 74.49
C GLY A 252 -53.48 -45.42 73.15
N VAL A 253 -52.70 -45.20 72.09
CA VAL A 253 -52.70 -45.90 70.80
C VAL A 253 -53.79 -45.53 69.79
N LEU A 254 -53.38 -44.85 68.71
CA LEU A 254 -53.75 -45.29 67.36
C LEU A 254 -52.69 -44.84 66.35
N GLY A 255 -51.78 -45.76 66.01
CA GLY A 255 -51.11 -45.73 64.72
C GLY A 255 -52.01 -46.33 63.65
N LEU A 256 -51.94 -45.81 62.43
CA LEU A 256 -51.47 -46.55 61.24
C LEU A 256 -51.35 -45.57 60.03
N PRO A 257 -50.49 -45.90 59.06
CA PRO A 257 -49.99 -45.04 58.00
C PRO A 257 -50.65 -45.30 56.63
N GLY A 258 -50.44 -44.41 55.66
CA GLY A 258 -50.38 -44.82 54.25
C GLY A 258 -51.10 -43.94 53.24
N ARG A 259 -50.27 -43.25 52.43
CA ARG A 259 -50.33 -43.18 50.97
C ARG A 259 -51.65 -42.72 50.32
N LEU A 260 -51.70 -41.44 49.96
CA LEU A 260 -52.50 -40.97 48.82
C LEU A 260 -51.52 -40.66 47.67
N GLY A 261 -51.69 -41.39 46.57
CA GLY A 261 -51.04 -41.14 45.29
C GLY A 261 -52.03 -40.58 44.26
N GLY A 262 -51.46 -39.97 43.21
CA GLY A 262 -52.14 -39.49 42.00
C GLY A 262 -52.76 -38.10 42.20
N GLY A 263 -52.53 -37.09 41.37
CA GLY A 263 -52.05 -37.00 39.99
C GLY A 263 -52.79 -35.80 39.34
N ILE A 264 -52.48 -35.51 38.06
CA ILE A 264 -53.10 -34.49 37.18
C ILE A 264 -52.53 -33.05 37.45
N LEU A 265 -52.12 -32.18 36.51
CA LEU A 265 -52.24 -31.93 35.06
C LEU A 265 -50.86 -31.42 34.53
N GLY A 266 -50.44 -31.51 33.26
CA GLY A 266 -51.14 -31.77 32.00
C GLY A 266 -51.40 -30.50 31.16
N GLY A 267 -50.45 -30.09 30.30
CA GLY A 267 -50.65 -29.22 29.10
C GLY A 267 -50.06 -27.80 29.19
N SER A 268 -48.92 -27.46 28.57
CA SER A 268 -48.58 -27.23 27.13
C SER A 268 -48.81 -25.78 26.67
N LEU A 269 -47.74 -25.05 26.29
CA LEU A 269 -47.52 -24.57 24.91
C LEU A 269 -46.17 -23.84 24.74
N ALA A 270 -45.66 -23.92 23.51
CA ALA A 270 -44.76 -23.00 22.80
C ALA A 270 -43.26 -23.30 22.83
N GLU A 271 -42.85 -23.96 21.75
CA GLU A 271 -41.49 -24.00 21.24
C GLU A 271 -40.93 -22.62 20.88
N SER A 272 -39.64 -22.49 21.14
CA SER A 272 -38.64 -21.79 20.31
C SER A 272 -38.65 -20.26 20.28
N ALA A 273 -37.97 -19.68 21.25
CA ALA A 273 -37.09 -18.54 21.00
C ALA A 273 -35.89 -18.56 21.96
N ALA A 274 -34.69 -18.65 21.39
CA ALA A 274 -33.44 -18.08 21.91
C ALA A 274 -33.05 -18.39 23.37
N LEU A 275 -32.41 -19.55 23.53
CA LEU A 275 -31.03 -19.69 24.02
C LEU A 275 -30.34 -18.49 24.73
N GLU A 276 -30.93 -17.90 25.78
CA GLU A 276 -30.16 -17.05 26.69
C GLU A 276 -30.70 -16.92 28.13
N ASN A 277 -31.77 -17.64 28.47
CA ASN A 277 -32.23 -17.73 29.85
C ASN A 277 -32.45 -19.21 30.18
N GLN A 278 -31.37 -19.93 30.48
CA GLN A 278 -31.50 -21.20 31.20
C GLN A 278 -32.07 -20.89 32.57
N SER A 279 -33.40 -20.90 32.65
CA SER A 279 -34.16 -20.72 33.87
C SER A 279 -33.56 -21.62 34.94
N LEU A 280 -33.29 -21.06 36.11
CA LEU A 280 -32.81 -21.78 37.29
C LEU A 280 -33.59 -23.10 37.49
N ALA A 281 -34.88 -23.11 37.16
CA ALA A 281 -35.72 -24.32 37.19
C ALA A 281 -35.24 -25.44 36.25
N ALA A 282 -34.77 -25.11 35.04
CA ALA A 282 -34.21 -26.09 34.11
C ALA A 282 -32.88 -26.68 34.60
N LEU A 283 -32.02 -25.86 35.22
CA LEU A 283 -30.79 -26.31 35.88
C LEU A 283 -31.07 -27.17 37.12
N TRP A 284 -32.10 -26.83 37.91
CA TRP A 284 -32.55 -27.67 39.02
C TRP A 284 -33.13 -29.00 38.55
N VAL A 285 -33.89 -29.02 37.46
CA VAL A 285 -34.41 -30.25 36.86
C VAL A 285 -33.28 -31.13 36.34
N ASP A 286 -32.28 -30.55 35.66
CA ASP A 286 -31.11 -31.29 35.18
C ASP A 286 -30.25 -31.82 36.34
N PHE A 287 -30.08 -31.04 37.41
CA PHE A 287 -29.42 -31.49 38.63
C PHE A 287 -30.16 -32.66 39.29
N LEU A 288 -31.50 -32.59 39.42
CA LEU A 288 -32.30 -33.65 40.02
C LEU A 288 -32.30 -34.94 39.17
N LEU A 289 -32.36 -34.80 37.84
CA LEU A 289 -32.23 -35.93 36.92
C LEU A 289 -30.84 -36.56 37.00
N LYS A 290 -29.80 -35.73 37.10
CA LYS A 290 -28.42 -36.19 37.21
C LYS A 290 -28.13 -36.84 38.56
N GLU A 291 -28.74 -36.36 39.63
CA GLU A 291 -28.59 -36.93 40.97
C GLU A 291 -29.36 -38.24 41.13
N THR A 292 -30.59 -38.34 40.59
CA THR A 292 -31.34 -39.60 40.54
C THR A 292 -30.64 -40.66 39.68
N GLU A 293 -30.01 -40.25 38.58
CA GLU A 293 -29.22 -41.13 37.72
C GLU A 293 -27.85 -41.52 38.34
N ARG A 294 -27.34 -40.71 39.28
CA ARG A 294 -26.14 -41.03 40.06
C ARG A 294 -26.49 -42.01 41.19
N GLU A 295 -27.57 -41.76 41.93
CA GLU A 295 -28.10 -42.72 42.93
C GLU A 295 -28.45 -44.06 42.28
N ARG A 296 -28.99 -44.08 41.06
CA ARG A 296 -29.25 -45.32 40.32
C ARG A 296 -27.96 -46.09 39.99
N ARG A 297 -26.89 -45.38 39.63
CA ARG A 297 -25.57 -45.99 39.35
C ARG A 297 -24.86 -46.45 40.62
N ASP A 298 -24.98 -45.71 41.71
CA ASP A 298 -24.39 -46.08 43.00
C ASP A 298 -25.09 -47.32 43.60
N LEU A 299 -26.40 -47.49 43.38
CA LEU A 299 -27.14 -48.72 43.72
C LEU A 299 -26.74 -49.92 42.84
N GLU A 300 -26.42 -49.68 41.57
CA GLU A 300 -25.94 -50.72 40.64
C GLU A 300 -24.48 -51.15 40.95
N ASP A 301 -23.63 -50.22 41.42
CA ASP A 301 -22.24 -50.51 41.83
C ASP A 301 -22.15 -51.19 43.22
N ASP A 302 -23.09 -50.93 44.14
CA ASP A 302 -23.15 -51.61 45.45
C ASP A 302 -23.67 -53.05 45.35
N ALA A 303 -24.58 -53.33 44.40
CA ALA A 303 -25.07 -54.68 44.12
C ALA A 303 -24.05 -55.57 43.38
N GLY A 304 -22.95 -55.00 42.86
CA GLY A 304 -21.99 -55.65 41.96
C GLY A 304 -20.67 -56.13 42.57
N ARG A 305 -20.39 -55.93 43.88
CA ARG A 305 -19.12 -56.38 44.49
C ARG A 305 -19.21 -57.78 45.11
N PRO A 306 -18.54 -58.81 44.55
CA PRO A 306 -18.33 -60.05 45.26
C PRO A 306 -17.30 -59.85 46.39
N LYS A 307 -17.70 -60.25 47.60
CA LYS A 307 -16.87 -60.32 48.81
C LYS A 307 -15.69 -61.25 48.52
N LYS A 308 -14.48 -60.71 48.45
CA LYS A 308 -13.25 -61.49 48.20
C LYS A 308 -12.58 -61.80 49.54
N ASP A 309 -12.36 -63.09 49.76
CA ASP A 309 -11.88 -63.69 50.99
C ASP A 309 -10.50 -63.17 51.45
N SER A 310 -10.37 -63.02 52.76
CA SER A 310 -9.14 -62.68 53.49
C SER A 310 -8.15 -63.85 53.52
N HIS A 311 -6.88 -63.54 53.30
CA HIS A 311 -5.76 -64.27 53.89
C HIS A 311 -5.48 -63.74 55.30
#